data_AF-A0A4R1Y2N8-F1
#
_entry.id   AF-A0A4R1Y2N8-F1
#
_cell.length_a   1.000
_cell.length_b   1.000
_cell.length_c   1.000
_cell.angle_alpha   90.00
_cell.angle_beta   90.00
_cell.angle_gamma   90.00
#
_symmetry.space_group_name_H-M   'P 1'
#
loop_
_entity.id
_entity.type
_entity.pdbx_description
1 polymer ?
#
loop_
_entity_poly.entity_id
_entity_poly.type
_entity_poly.pdbx_seq_one_letter_code
_entity_poly.pdbx_strand_id
1 'polypeptide(L)' 'MGEVIYEIHPDLCTECVGHFDQPQCQLFCPVDCIPLDPQHAESQEQLLAKYKKLIDQKNTSNP' A
#
# COMPACT_ATOMS: atom_id res chain seq x y z
N MET A 1 -18.98 -13.58 1.12
CA MET A 1 -18.50 -12.25 0.68
C MET A 1 -19.29 -11.21 1.45
N GLY A 2 -18.62 -10.22 2.06
CA GLY A 2 -19.30 -9.16 2.80
C GLY A 2 -20.15 -8.29 1.88
N GLU A 3 -21.20 -7.65 2.40
CA GLU A 3 -22.09 -6.76 1.64
C GLU A 3 -21.36 -5.50 1.14
N VAL A 4 -20.20 -5.18 1.72
CA VAL A 4 -19.37 -4.03 1.38
C VAL A 4 -17.92 -4.48 1.21
N ILE A 5 -17.26 -3.91 0.20
CA ILE A 5 -15.82 -4.07 -0.05
C ILE A 5 -15.10 -2.75 0.26
N TYR A 6 -13.86 -2.85 0.74
CA TYR A 6 -12.97 -1.71 0.90
C TYR A 6 -12.04 -1.62 -0.32
N GLU A 7 -11.65 -0.40 -0.69
CA GLU A 7 -10.79 -0.13 -1.83
C GLU A 7 -9.44 0.43 -1.39
N ILE A 8 -8.37 -0.08 -2.00
CA ILE A 8 -7.01 0.41 -1.78
C ILE A 8 -6.66 1.35 -2.94
N HIS A 9 -6.30 2.60 -2.63
CA HIS A 9 -5.84 3.54 -3.65
C HIS A 9 -4.40 3.17 -4.10
N PRO A 10 -4.18 2.79 -5.37
CA PRO A 10 -2.90 2.27 -5.82
C PRO A 10 -1.75 3.28 -5.72
N ASP A 11 -2.04 4.58 -5.95
CA ASP A 11 -1.03 5.64 -5.81
C ASP A 11 -0.51 5.83 -4.37
N LEU A 12 -1.21 5.29 -3.37
CA LEU A 12 -0.82 5.35 -1.96
C LEU A 12 -0.31 4.01 -1.42
N CYS A 13 -0.54 2.91 -2.14
CA CYS A 13 -0.10 1.58 -1.75
C CYS A 13 1.39 1.42 -2.05
N THR A 14 2.20 1.21 -1.02
CA THR A 14 3.63 0.86 -1.17
C THR A 14 3.89 -0.61 -0.88
N GLU A 15 2.84 -1.44 -0.79
CA GLU A 15 2.91 -2.81 -0.27
C GLU A 15 3.60 -2.86 1.11
N CYS A 16 3.48 -1.77 1.87
CA CYS A 16 4.19 -1.49 3.12
C CYS A 16 5.72 -1.36 3.02
N VAL A 17 6.33 -1.47 1.84
CA VAL A 17 7.76 -1.21 1.62
C VAL A 17 8.12 0.17 2.14
N GLY A 18 9.24 0.24 2.87
CA GLY A 18 9.71 1.45 3.56
C GLY A 18 9.20 1.63 4.99
N HIS A 19 8.17 0.88 5.40
CA HIS A 19 7.65 0.86 6.76
C HIS A 19 7.80 -0.50 7.45
N PHE A 20 7.45 -1.58 6.73
CA PHE A 20 7.43 -2.94 7.25
C PHE A 20 7.93 -3.93 6.19
N ASP A 21 8.30 -5.14 6.62
CA ASP A 21 8.79 -6.19 5.73
C ASP A 21 7.66 -6.92 4.98
N GLN A 22 6.41 -6.78 5.44
CA GLN A 22 5.23 -7.44 4.87
C GLN A 22 4.00 -6.51 4.85
N PRO A 23 3.05 -6.68 3.92
CA PRO A 23 1.82 -5.90 3.87
C PRO A 23 0.94 -6.09 5.12
N GLN A 24 0.80 -5.02 5.91
CA GLN A 24 0.03 -5.08 7.16
C GLN A 24 -1.45 -5.35 6.92
N CYS A 25 -2.03 -4.82 5.84
CA CYS A 25 -3.43 -5.06 5.50
C CYS A 25 -3.73 -6.55 5.23
N GLN A 26 -2.79 -7.29 4.60
CA GLN A 26 -2.93 -8.72 4.38
C GLN A 26 -2.87 -9.50 5.70
N LEU A 27 -1.94 -9.16 6.60
CA LEU A 27 -1.77 -9.84 7.89
C LEU A 27 -3.02 -9.79 8.79
N PHE A 28 -3.80 -8.71 8.70
CA PHE A 28 -5.01 -8.51 9.52
C PHE A 28 -6.31 -8.80 8.78
N CYS A 29 -6.28 -9.16 7.50
CA CYS A 29 -7.48 -9.48 6.74
C CYS A 29 -8.03 -10.85 7.19
N PRO A 30 -9.25 -10.93 7.74
CA PRO A 30 -9.79 -12.20 8.27
C PRO A 30 -10.23 -13.18 7.18
N VAL A 31 -10.20 -12.77 5.90
CA VAL A 31 -10.73 -13.53 4.76
C VAL A 31 -9.76 -13.57 3.57
N ASP A 32 -8.49 -13.18 3.77
CA ASP A 32 -7.42 -13.25 2.77
C ASP A 32 -7.78 -12.65 1.39
N CYS A 33 -8.51 -11.54 1.37
CA CYS A 33 -9.09 -10.97 0.15
C CYS A 33 -8.29 -9.81 -0.46
N ILE A 34 -6.99 -9.71 -0.17
CA ILE A 34 -6.12 -8.61 -0.63
C ILE A 34 -4.93 -9.19 -1.44
N PRO A 35 -5.16 -9.70 -2.66
CA PRO A 35 -4.07 -10.17 -3.53
C PRO A 35 -3.25 -8.99 -4.07
N LEU A 36 -2.09 -9.29 -4.68
CA LEU A 36 -1.36 -8.30 -5.48
C LEU A 36 -2.19 -7.92 -6.72
N ASP A 37 -2.21 -6.63 -7.03
CA ASP A 37 -2.96 -6.12 -8.19
C ASP A 37 -2.11 -6.22 -9.48
N PRO A 38 -2.48 -7.08 -10.44
CA PRO A 38 -1.73 -7.23 -11.68
C PRO A 38 -1.75 -5.98 -12.57
N GLN A 39 -2.69 -5.06 -12.38
CA GLN A 39 -2.76 -3.80 -13.14
C GLN A 39 -1.79 -2.74 -12.59
N HIS A 40 -1.32 -2.91 -11.35
CA HIS A 40 -0.41 -2.00 -10.65
C HIS A 40 0.82 -2.76 -10.14
N ALA A 41 1.35 -3.69 -10.95
CA ALA A 41 2.55 -4.44 -10.59
C ALA A 41 3.78 -3.52 -10.54
N GLU A 42 4.47 -3.51 -9.40
CA GLU A 42 5.61 -2.65 -9.14
C GLU A 42 6.80 -3.46 -8.59
N SER A 43 8.01 -3.02 -8.92
CA SER A 43 9.24 -3.55 -8.32
C SER A 43 9.44 -2.99 -6.91
N GLN A 44 10.27 -3.65 -6.11
CA GLN A 44 10.61 -3.19 -4.78
C GLN A 44 11.23 -1.77 -4.79
N GLU A 45 12.04 -1.45 -5.80
CA GLU A 45 12.61 -0.11 -5.99
C GLU A 45 11.54 0.94 -6.31
N GLN A 46 10.54 0.60 -7.13
CA GLN A 46 9.43 1.48 -7.47
C GLN A 46 8.58 1.78 -6.22
N LEU A 47 8.26 0.75 -5.42
CA LEU A 47 7.52 0.89 -4.17
C LEU A 47 8.28 1.74 -3.14
N LEU A 48 9.60 1.55 -3.02
CA LEU A 48 10.43 2.37 -2.14
C LEU A 48 10.53 3.83 -2.61
N ALA A 49 10.59 4.08 -3.92
CA ALA A 49 10.55 5.43 -4.47
C ALA A 49 9.21 6.12 -4.21
N LYS A 50 8.09 5.40 -4.36
CA LYS A 50 6.74 5.87 -4.02
C LYS A 50 6.65 6.25 -2.53
N TYR A 51 7.15 5.38 -1.64
CA TYR A 51 7.21 5.67 -0.20
C TYR A 51 7.90 7.00 0.11
N LYS A 52 9.11 7.22 -0.42
CA LYS A 52 9.87 8.46 -0.19
C LYS A 52 9.07 9.70 -0.61
N LYS A 53 8.48 9.65 -1.82
CA LYS A 53 7.64 10.73 -2.34
C LYS A 53 6.45 11.02 -1.42
N LEU A 54 5.76 9.99 -0.92
CA LEU A 54 4.58 10.15 -0.05
C LEU A 54 4.96 10.72 1.32
N ILE A 55 6.08 10.30 1.91
CA ILE A 55 6.56 10.86 3.18
C ILE A 55 6.99 12.31 3.04
N ASP A 56 7.71 12.65 1.96
CA ASP A 56 8.10 14.03 1.68
C ASP A 56 6.85 14.91 1.52
N GLN A 57 5.84 14.44 0.78
CA GLN A 57 4.56 15.14 0.63
C GLN A 57 3.86 15.33 1.98
N LYS A 58 3.76 14.28 2.81
CA LYS A 58 3.15 14.35 4.14
C LYS A 58 3.82 15.42 5.01
N ASN A 59 5.15 15.49 4.98
CA ASN A 59 5.93 16.47 5.74
C ASN A 59 5.70 17.91 5.26
N THR A 60 5.39 18.11 3.97
CA THR A 60 5.05 19.44 3.43
C THR A 60 3.60 19.87 3.68
N SER A 61 2.68 18.90 3.79
CA SER A 61 1.24 19.17 3.94
C SER A 61 0.76 19.30 5.39
N ASN A 62 1.61 18.98 6.37
CA ASN A 62 1.27 19.08 7.80
C ASN A 62 2.52 19.52 8.59
N PRO A 63 2.83 20.84 8.66
CA PRO A 63 3.99 21.35 9.38
C PRO A 63 3.90 21.15 10.90
#